data_AF-A0A2D6P7J0-F1
#
_entry.id   AF-A0A2D6P7J0-F1
#
_cell.length_a   1.000
_cell.length_b   1.000
_cell.length_c   1.000
_cell.angle_alpha   90.00
_cell.angle_beta   90.00
_cell.angle_gamma   90.00
#
_symmetry.space_group_name_H-M   'P 1'
#
loop_
_entity.id
_entity.type
_entity.pdbx_description
1 polymer ?
#
loop_
_entity_poly.entity_id
_entity_poly.type
_entity_poly.pdbx_seq_one_letter_code
_entity_poly.pdbx_strand_id
1 'polypeptide(L)'
;MHDSLGPNPTTEKEIPENVEWIDDAFYIKKTRFGLYTSILKEPILGAHFITGATEDGVFQITRWHLKCLQDGTLDDYSRVVNSGVVGGKL
;
A
#
# COMPACT_ATOMS: atom_id res chain seq x y z
N MET A 1 16.03 1.22 -6.62
CA MET A 1 14.79 0.69 -6.03
C MET A 1 13.90 1.90 -5.78
N HIS A 2 12.87 2.10 -6.60
CA HIS A 2 11.90 3.16 -6.37
C HIS A 2 11.09 2.77 -5.12
N ASP A 3 11.31 3.49 -4.03
CA ASP A 3 10.58 3.26 -2.78
C ASP A 3 9.15 3.78 -2.97
N SER A 4 8.20 2.88 -3.15
CA SER A 4 6.76 3.17 -3.24
C SER A 4 6.14 3.48 -1.88
N LEU A 5 6.89 3.25 -0.81
CA LEU A 5 6.53 3.64 0.54
C LEU A 5 7.11 5.02 0.83
N GLY A 6 6.28 5.93 1.33
CA GLY A 6 6.74 7.24 1.79
C GLY A 6 7.78 7.12 2.91
N PRO A 7 8.48 8.21 3.29
CA PRO A 7 9.61 8.19 4.22
C PRO A 7 9.28 7.71 5.66
N ASN A 8 7.99 7.56 6.00
CA ASN A 8 7.54 7.04 7.29
C ASN A 8 6.28 6.16 7.12
N PRO A 9 6.43 4.91 6.66
CA PRO A 9 5.28 4.04 6.38
C PRO A 9 4.63 3.55 7.69
N THR A 10 3.32 3.75 7.80
CA THR A 10 2.54 3.16 8.90
C THR A 10 2.60 1.65 8.79
N THR A 11 3.22 1.01 9.80
CA THR A 11 3.44 -0.44 9.82
C THR A 11 2.65 -1.07 10.96
N GLU A 12 1.82 -2.07 10.63
CA GLU A 12 1.15 -2.92 11.61
C GLU A 12 2.13 -3.96 12.17
N LYS A 13 2.33 -3.91 13.50
CA LYS A 13 3.22 -4.85 14.21
C LYS A 13 2.53 -6.17 14.58
N GLU A 14 1.20 -6.17 14.64
CA GLU A 14 0.39 -7.34 15.00
C GLU A 14 -0.43 -7.77 13.79
N ILE A 15 0.15 -8.62 12.95
CA ILE A 15 -0.54 -9.23 11.82
C ILE A 15 -1.18 -10.54 12.32
N PRO A 16 -2.51 -10.70 12.22
CA PRO A 16 -3.15 -11.96 12.59
C PRO A 16 -2.63 -13.11 11.70
N GLU A 17 -2.34 -14.28 12.28
CA GLU A 17 -1.78 -15.41 11.53
C GLU A 17 -2.76 -16.03 10.51
N ASN A 18 -4.06 -15.74 10.63
CA ASN A 18 -5.12 -16.27 9.79
C ASN A 18 -5.53 -15.30 8.65
N VAL A 19 -4.56 -14.55 8.12
CA VAL A 19 -4.80 -13.65 6.97
C VAL A 19 -4.59 -14.39 5.66
N GLU A 20 -5.47 -14.13 4.70
CA GLU A 20 -5.33 -14.63 3.34
C GLU A 20 -4.31 -13.76 2.57
N TRP A 21 -3.13 -14.32 2.34
CA TRP A 21 -2.10 -13.67 1.53
C TRP A 21 -2.41 -13.83 0.04
N ILE A 22 -2.66 -12.71 -0.60
CA ILE A 22 -2.93 -12.60 -2.02
C ILE A 22 -1.58 -12.51 -2.74
N ASP A 23 -1.38 -13.42 -3.69
CA ASP A 23 -0.15 -13.54 -4.49
C ASP A 23 1.15 -13.60 -3.64
N ASP A 24 1.04 -14.09 -2.40
CA ASP A 24 2.09 -14.06 -1.36
C ASP A 24 2.70 -12.66 -1.10
N ALA A 25 2.01 -11.59 -1.48
CA ALA A 25 2.55 -10.23 -1.48
C ALA A 25 1.80 -9.27 -0.54
N PHE A 26 0.47 -9.39 -0.42
CA PHE A 26 -0.34 -8.50 0.41
C PHE A 26 -1.63 -9.17 0.88
N TYR A 27 -2.29 -8.60 1.90
CA TYR A 27 -3.66 -8.96 2.27
C TYR A 27 -4.51 -7.70 2.41
N ILE A 28 -5.84 -7.87 2.42
CA ILE A 28 -6.78 -6.75 2.57
C ILE A 28 -7.43 -6.80 3.94
N LYS A 29 -7.34 -5.67 4.65
CA LYS A 29 -7.95 -5.48 5.96
C LYS A 29 -9.13 -4.52 5.85
N LYS A 30 -10.27 -4.92 6.43
CA LYS A 30 -11.39 -4.00 6.63
C LYS A 30 -11.22 -3.21 7.92
N THR A 31 -11.20 -1.88 7.79
CA THR A 31 -11.13 -0.96 8.94
C THR A 31 -12.52 -0.76 9.56
N ARG A 32 -12.54 -0.26 10.80
CA ARG A 32 -13.79 0.02 11.54
C ARG A 32 -14.75 0.99 10.83
N PHE A 33 -14.23 1.79 9.90
CA PHE A 33 -15.01 2.79 9.16
C PHE A 33 -15.57 2.26 7.83
N GLY A 34 -15.47 0.95 7.59
CA GLY A 34 -15.92 0.33 6.34
C GLY A 34 -14.98 0.56 5.15
N LEU A 35 -13.81 1.18 5.36
CA LEU A 35 -12.76 1.28 4.35
C LEU A 35 -11.91 0.01 4.34
N TYR A 36 -11.35 -0.30 3.18
CA TYR A 36 -10.45 -1.43 2.98
C TYR A 36 -9.04 -0.90 2.78
N THR A 37 -8.05 -1.54 3.41
CA THR A 37 -6.65 -1.18 3.30
C THR A 37 -5.83 -2.41 2.93
N SER A 38 -4.99 -2.31 1.90
CA SER A 38 -4.00 -3.33 1.59
C SER A 38 -2.76 -3.17 2.47
N ILE A 39 -2.30 -4.31 2.99
CA ILE A 39 -1.14 -4.41 3.87
C ILE A 39 -0.12 -5.34 3.22
N LEU A 40 1.09 -4.85 3.02
CA LEU A 40 2.16 -5.56 2.31
C LEU A 40 2.91 -6.52 3.22
N LYS A 41 3.42 -7.60 2.62
CA LYS A 41 4.37 -8.54 3.21
C LYS A 41 5.82 -8.05 3.06
N GLU A 42 6.15 -7.51 1.90
CA GLU A 42 7.47 -7.00 1.50
C GLU A 42 7.32 -5.66 0.79
N PRO A 43 8.30 -4.73 0.89
CA PRO A 43 9.61 -4.83 1.56
C PRO A 43 9.55 -4.60 3.09
N ILE A 44 8.42 -4.13 3.62
CA ILE A 44 8.20 -3.94 5.06
C ILE A 44 6.92 -4.70 5.44
N LEU A 45 7.08 -5.75 6.25
CA LEU A 45 5.96 -6.56 6.74
C LEU A 45 5.01 -5.69 7.57
N GLY A 46 3.76 -5.59 7.12
CA GLY A 46 2.73 -4.81 7.81
C GLY A 46 2.57 -3.38 7.30
N ALA A 47 3.28 -2.96 6.25
CA ALA A 47 3.16 -1.61 5.71
C ALA A 47 1.78 -1.39 5.07
N HIS A 48 1.08 -0.34 5.53
CA HIS A 48 -0.18 0.12 4.91
C HIS A 48 0.14 0.73 3.56
N PHE A 49 -0.55 0.24 2.52
CA PHE A 49 -0.21 0.58 1.15
C PHE A 49 -1.31 1.40 0.46
N ILE A 50 -2.46 0.78 0.13
CA ILE A 50 -3.57 1.47 -0.53
C ILE A 50 -4.82 1.36 0.32
N THR A 51 -5.53 2.47 0.52
CA THR A 51 -6.83 2.49 1.21
C THR A 51 -7.92 2.96 0.26
N GLY A 52 -9.06 2.26 0.26
CA GLY A 52 -10.20 2.54 -0.62
C GLY A 52 -11.55 2.20 0.01
N ALA A 53 -12.62 2.61 -0.66
CA ALA A 53 -13.99 2.38 -0.20
C ALA A 53 -14.50 0.96 -0.48
N THR A 54 -13.93 0.27 -1.47
CA THR A 54 -14.34 -1.07 -1.88
C THR A 54 -13.16 -2.04 -1.84
N GLU A 55 -13.43 -3.27 -1.42
CA GLU A 55 -12.43 -4.35 -1.34
C GLU A 55 -11.84 -4.67 -2.71
N ASP A 56 -12.69 -4.88 -3.71
CA ASP A 56 -12.27 -5.18 -5.09
C ASP A 56 -11.46 -4.02 -5.69
N GLY A 57 -11.83 -2.76 -5.42
CA GLY A 57 -11.06 -1.61 -5.88
C GLY A 57 -9.64 -1.60 -5.30
N VAL A 58 -9.51 -1.91 -4.01
CA VAL A 58 -8.20 -2.01 -3.35
C VAL A 58 -7.41 -3.20 -3.87
N PHE A 59 -8.05 -4.34 -4.10
CA PHE A 59 -7.43 -5.52 -4.69
C PHE A 59 -6.83 -5.23 -6.07
N GLN A 60 -7.64 -4.72 -7.00
CA GLN A 60 -7.24 -4.49 -8.39
C GLN A 60 -6.10 -3.48 -8.48
N ILE A 61 -6.22 -2.35 -7.76
CA ILE A 61 -5.19 -1.30 -7.80
C ILE A 61 -3.90 -1.77 -7.12
N THR A 62 -3.99 -2.46 -5.97
CA THR A 62 -2.79 -2.98 -5.29
C THR A 62 -2.06 -3.97 -6.19
N ARG A 63 -2.77 -4.90 -6.81
CA ARG A 63 -2.19 -5.89 -7.72
C ARG A 63 -1.54 -5.23 -8.94
N TRP A 64 -2.23 -4.28 -9.57
CA TRP A 64 -1.68 -3.53 -10.70
C TRP A 64 -0.43 -2.74 -10.31
N HIS A 65 -0.44 -2.05 -9.18
CA HIS A 65 0.70 -1.25 -8.74
C HIS A 65 1.92 -2.12 -8.45
N LEU A 66 1.75 -3.23 -7.74
CA LEU A 66 2.84 -4.17 -7.46
C LEU A 66 3.42 -4.75 -8.75
N LYS A 67 2.59 -5.03 -9.75
CA LYS A 67 3.05 -5.44 -11.07
C LYS A 67 3.88 -4.35 -11.74
N CYS A 68 3.41 -3.10 -11.75
CA CYS A 68 4.16 -1.97 -12.31
C CYS A 68 5.51 -1.74 -11.61
N LEU A 69 5.61 -2.01 -10.31
CA LEU A 69 6.87 -1.97 -9.57
C LEU A 69 7.84 -3.08 -10.00
N GLN A 70 7.35 -4.30 -10.21
CA GLN A 70 8.16 -5.42 -10.71
C GLN A 70 8.65 -5.17 -12.14
N ASP A 71 7.77 -4.67 -13.00
CA ASP A 71 8.07 -4.37 -14.41
C ASP A 71 8.90 -3.09 -14.58
N GLY A 72 9.03 -2.26 -13.53
CA GLY A 72 9.72 -0.97 -13.58
C GLY A 72 8.98 0.10 -14.42
N THR A 73 7.71 -0.11 -14.73
CA THR A 73 6.87 0.76 -15.60
C THR A 73 5.99 1.72 -14.81
N LEU A 74 6.13 1.77 -13.49
CA LEU A 74 5.30 2.63 -12.65
C LEU A 74 5.44 4.13 -13.00
N ASP A 75 6.62 4.56 -13.43
CA ASP A 75 6.90 5.94 -13.82
C ASP A 75 6.23 6.33 -15.15
N ASP A 76 5.82 5.35 -15.97
CA ASP A 76 5.09 5.61 -17.21
C ASP A 76 3.62 5.99 -16.96
N TYR A 77 3.08 5.55 -15.82
CA TYR A 77 1.67 5.72 -15.45
C TYR A 77 1.44 6.63 -14.24
N SER A 78 2.49 6.96 -13.49
CA SER A 78 2.41 7.79 -12.30
C SER A 78 3.44 8.90 -12.33
N ARG A 79 3.06 10.09 -11.83
CA ARG A 79 3.97 11.22 -11.68
C ARG A 79 3.63 12.00 -10.43
N VAL A 80 4.64 12.51 -9.75
CA VAL A 80 4.47 13.47 -8.66
C VAL A 80 4.22 14.85 -9.29
N VAL A 81 2.98 15.33 -9.22
CA VAL A 81 2.60 16.64 -9.81
C VAL A 81 2.97 17.80 -8.88
N ASN A 82 3.00 17.57 -7.56
CA ASN A 82 3.39 18.56 -6.57
C ASN A 82 3.88 17.85 -5.29
N SER A 83 4.87 18.43 -4.59
CA SER A 83 5.37 17.96 -3.30
C SER A 83 5.23 19.07 -2.26
N GLY A 84 4.23 18.95 -1.39
CA GLY A 84 3.96 19.89 -0.30
C GLY A 84 4.51 19.36 1.02
N VAL A 85 5.72 19.77 1.41
CA VAL A 85 6.31 19.45 2.72
C VAL A 85 5.96 20.55 3.71
N VAL A 86 5.17 20.23 4.75
CA VAL A 86 4.80 21.20 5.79
C VAL A 86 5.75 21.04 6.98
N GLY A 87 6.76 21.90 7.07
CA GLY A 87 7.73 21.95 8.18
C GLY A 87 7.21 22.63 9.45
N GLY A 88 5.92 22.50 9.75
CA GLY A 88 5.28 23.11 10.91
C GLY A 88 5.21 22.14 12.08
N LYS A 89 5.95 22.42 13.15
CA LYS A 89 5.82 21.74 14.45
C LYS A 89 4.40 21.97 14.97
N LEU A 90 3.63 20.89 15.17
CA LEU A 90 2.40 20.89 15.97
C LEU A 90 2.75 20.94 17.45
#